data_AF-A0A2W4JRV0-F1
#
_entry.id   AF-A0A2W4JRV0-F1
#
_cell.length_a   1.000
_cell.length_b   1.000
_cell.length_c   1.000
_cell.angle_alpha   90.00
_cell.angle_beta   90.00
_cell.angle_gamma   90.00
#
_symmetry.space_group_name_H-M   'P 1'
#
loop_
_entity.id
_entity.type
_entity.pdbx_description
1 polymer ?
#
loop_
_entity_poly.entity_id
_entity_poly.type
_entity_poly.pdbx_seq_one_letter_code
_entity_poly.pdbx_strand_id
1 'polypeptide(L)' 'FVVDPRKEKIAVSEARKLNIPIIAIVDTNCDPDEIDYVIPGNDDAIRAVKLITEKIADAVLEGKQGVQMTAEA' A
#
# COMPACT_ATOMS: atom_id res chain seq x y z
N PHE A 1 2.70 1.43 2.09
CA PHE A 1 2.28 0.58 0.97
C PHE A 1 3.36 -0.47 0.73
N VAL A 2 2.98 -1.73 0.57
CA VAL A 2 3.89 -2.87 0.36
C VAL A 2 3.45 -3.63 -0.90
N VAL A 3 4.43 -4.09 -1.67
CA VAL A 3 4.22 -4.98 -2.82
C VAL A 3 4.69 -6.37 -2.41
N ASP A 4 3.90 -7.41 -2.70
CA ASP A 4 4.19 -8.80 -2.33
C ASP A 4 4.42 -8.98 -0.80
N PRO A 5 3.33 -8.97 0.00
CA PRO A 5 3.40 -9.15 1.45
C PRO A 5 3.96 -10.53 1.85
N ARG A 6 3.92 -11.52 0.95
CA ARG A 6 4.48 -12.85 1.20
C ARG A 6 6.01 -12.86 1.17
N LYS A 7 6.64 -12.08 0.28
CA LYS A 7 8.09 -11.87 0.31
C LYS A 7 8.49 -10.88 1.41
N GLU A 8 7.69 -9.84 1.63
CA GLU A 8 7.97 -8.73 2.58
C GLU A 8 7.40 -8.95 3.99
N LYS A 9 7.36 -10.20 4.48
CA LYS A 9 6.78 -10.55 5.80
C LYS A 9 7.40 -9.83 6.98
N ILE A 10 8.70 -9.51 6.90
CA ILE A 10 9.41 -8.78 7.96
C ILE A 10 8.85 -7.35 8.05
N ALA A 11 8.71 -6.66 6.92
CA ALA A 11 8.17 -5.30 6.87
C ALA A 11 6.72 -5.26 7.37
N VAL A 12 5.90 -6.23 6.98
CA VAL A 12 4.51 -6.37 7.47
C VAL A 12 4.49 -6.59 8.99
N SER A 13 5.35 -7.48 9.50
CA SER A 13 5.45 -7.77 10.93
C SER A 13 5.92 -6.57 11.75
N GLU A 14 6.89 -5.80 11.25
CA GLU A 14 7.38 -4.59 11.92
C GLU A 14 6.32 -3.49 11.91
N ALA A 15 5.65 -3.27 10.77
CA ALA A 15 4.56 -2.30 10.67
C ALA A 15 3.42 -2.64 11.65
N ARG A 16 3.04 -3.92 11.77
CA ARG A 16 2.05 -4.37 12.76
C ARG A 16 2.51 -4.11 14.20
N LYS A 17 3.77 -4.39 14.53
CA LYS A 17 4.33 -4.13 15.87
C LYS A 17 4.37 -2.64 16.22
N LEU A 18 4.54 -1.78 15.21
CA LEU A 18 4.54 -0.33 15.36
C LEU A 18 3.14 0.29 15.24
N ASN A 19 2.09 -0.52 15.11
CA ASN A 19 0.71 -0.07 14.91
C ASN A 19 0.55 0.86 13.69
N ILE A 20 1.35 0.63 12.63
CA ILE A 20 1.28 1.38 11.38
C ILE A 20 0.28 0.69 10.45
N PRO A 21 -0.73 1.40 9.89
CA PRO A 21 -1.69 0.82 8.97
C PRO A 21 -1.01 0.36 7.67
N ILE A 22 -1.32 -0.87 7.26
CA ILE A 22 -0.67 -1.53 6.14
C ILE A 22 -1.62 -1.58 4.94
N ILE A 23 -1.15 -1.04 3.82
CA ILE A 23 -1.79 -1.15 2.51
C ILE A 23 -0.91 -2.04 1.64
N ALA A 24 -1.45 -3.11 1.04
CA ALA A 24 -0.65 -4.01 0.21
C ALA A 24 -1.44 -4.65 -0.94
N ILE A 25 -0.71 -5.01 -2.01
CA ILE A 25 -1.26 -5.82 -3.11
C ILE A 25 -1.28 -7.28 -2.65
N VAL A 26 -2.43 -7.94 -2.77
CA VAL A 26 -2.61 -9.35 -2.41
C VAL A 26 -2.98 -10.13 -3.67
N ASP A 27 -2.13 -11.10 -4.02
CA ASP A 27 -2.43 -12.11 -5.03
C ASP A 27 -3.00 -13.38 -4.37
N THR A 28 -3.42 -14.34 -5.20
CA THR A 28 -3.99 -15.64 -4.81
C THR A 28 -3.18 -16.46 -3.80
N ASN A 29 -1.90 -16.14 -3.62
CA ASN A 29 -0.95 -16.86 -2.77
C ASN A 29 -0.61 -16.13 -1.45
N CYS A 30 -1.25 -14.99 -1.18
CA CYS A 30 -0.99 -14.14 -0.01
C CYS A 30 -2.20 -14.15 0.95
N ASP A 31 -1.93 -14.18 2.25
CA ASP A 31 -2.96 -14.13 3.29
C ASP A 31 -3.41 -12.67 3.52
N PRO A 32 -4.70 -12.33 3.30
CA PRO A 32 -5.19 -10.95 3.45
C PRO A 32 -5.35 -10.50 4.91
N ASP A 33 -5.38 -11.43 5.87
CA ASP A 33 -5.66 -11.16 7.29
C ASP A 33 -4.55 -10.36 8.01
N GLU A 34 -3.35 -10.29 7.41
CA GLU A 34 -2.21 -9.54 7.95
C GLU A 34 -2.19 -8.07 7.52
N ILE A 35 -3.13 -7.65 6.65
CA ILE A 35 -3.13 -6.36 5.96
C ILE A 35 -4.43 -5.61 6.26
N ASP A 36 -4.35 -4.33 6.61
CA ASP A 36 -5.52 -3.51 6.95
C ASP A 36 -6.30 -3.08 5.71
N TYR A 37 -5.58 -2.74 4.63
CA TYR A 37 -6.16 -2.31 3.35
C TYR A 37 -5.62 -3.17 2.21
N VAL A 38 -6.44 -4.13 1.81
CA VAL A 38 -6.09 -5.12 0.79
C VAL A 38 -6.46 -4.61 -0.61
N ILE A 39 -5.49 -4.64 -1.52
CA ILE A 39 -5.69 -4.39 -2.96
C ILE A 39 -5.56 -5.74 -3.69
N PRO A 40 -6.65 -6.38 -4.11
CA PRO A 40 -6.56 -7.63 -4.86
C PRO A 40 -5.94 -7.36 -6.23
N GLY A 41 -4.87 -8.06 -6.57
CA GLY A 41 -4.17 -7.86 -7.84
C GLY A 41 -2.96 -8.76 -8.03
N ASN A 42 -2.46 -8.79 -9.27
CA ASN A 42 -1.28 -9.56 -9.64
C ASN A 42 0.00 -8.78 -9.26
N ASP A 43 0.79 -9.32 -8.34
CA ASP A 43 2.08 -8.79 -7.87
C ASP A 43 3.29 -9.34 -8.65
N ASP A 44 3.15 -10.45 -9.37
CA ASP A 44 4.22 -11.03 -10.20
C ASP A 44 4.49 -10.21 -11.48
N ALA A 45 3.47 -9.55 -12.03
CA ALA A 45 3.58 -8.80 -13.27
C ALA A 45 4.09 -7.37 -13.04
N ILE A 46 5.27 -7.05 -13.57
CA ILE A 46 5.86 -5.70 -13.49
C ILE A 46 4.91 -4.59 -13.98
N ARG A 47 4.09 -4.85 -15.00
CA ARG A 47 3.11 -3.89 -15.52
C ARG A 47 1.98 -3.62 -14.52
N ALA A 48 1.51 -4.65 -13.81
CA ALA A 48 0.45 -4.53 -12.82
C ALA A 48 0.97 -3.79 -11.57
N VAL A 49 2.14 -4.17 -11.07
CA VAL A 49 2.81 -3.47 -9.96
C VAL A 49 3.05 -2.00 -10.31
N LYS A 50 3.57 -1.71 -11.51
CA LYS A 50 3.80 -0.34 -11.97
C LYS A 50 2.51 0.46 -12.02
N LEU A 51 1.45 -0.09 -12.60
CA LEU A 51 0.14 0.57 -12.69
C LEU A 51 -0.42 0.93 -11.31
N ILE A 52 -0.38 -0.01 -10.36
CA ILE A 52 -0.90 0.21 -9.01
C ILE A 52 -0.02 1.23 -8.27
N THR A 53 1.30 1.11 -8.38
CA THR A 53 2.25 2.02 -7.74
C THR A 53 2.10 3.45 -8.27
N GLU A 54 1.94 3.63 -9.59
CA GLU A 54 1.69 4.93 -10.20
C GLU A 54 0.39 5.55 -9.65
N LYS A 55 -0.71 4.79 -9.57
CA LYS A 55 -1.98 5.27 -9.03
C LYS A 55 -1.90 5.65 -7.56
N ILE A 56 -1.14 4.90 -6.76
CA ILE A 56 -0.90 5.22 -5.35
C ILE A 56 -0.05 6.50 -5.23
N ALA A 57 0.96 6.65 -6.08
CA ALA A 57 1.77 7.87 -6.11
C ALA A 57 0.93 9.10 -6.48
N ASP A 58 0.10 8.99 -7.52
CA ASP A 58 -0.86 10.03 -7.92
C ASP A 58 -1.76 10.42 -6.74
N ALA A 59 -2.38 9.43 -6.07
CA ALA A 59 -3.26 9.67 -4.92
C ALA A 59 -2.56 10.35 -3.73
N VAL A 60 -1.29 9.99 -3.46
CA VAL A 60 -0.50 10.65 -2.41
C VAL A 60 -0.16 12.09 -2.79
N LEU A 61 0.13 12.35 -4.08
CA LEU A 61 0.39 13.70 -4.57
C LEU A 61 -0.88 14.57 -4.51
N GLU A 62 -2.01 14.04 -4.96
CA GLU A 62 -3.32 14.71 -4.87
C GLU A 62 -3.68 15.01 -3.41
N GLY A 63 -3.50 14.05 -2.50
CA GLY A 63 -3.72 14.25 -1.07
C GLY A 63 -2.82 15.35 -0.49
N LYS A 64 -1.55 15.40 -0.87
CA LYS A 64 -0.62 16.45 -0.42
C LYS A 64 -0.96 17.84 -0.97
N GLN A 65 -1.39 17.93 -2.23
CA GLN A 65 -1.81 19.18 -2.86
C GLN A 65 -3.15 19.66 -2.30
N GLY A 66 -4.09 18.76 -2.03
CA GLY A 66 -5.39 19.06 -1.43
C GLY A 66 -5.31 19.56 0.03
N VAL A 67 -4.25 19.21 0.76
CA VAL A 67 -3.99 19.71 2.14
C VAL A 67 -3.55 21.19 2.15
N GLN A 68 -3.21 21.79 1.00
CA GLN A 68 -2.71 23.17 0.92
C GLN A 68 -3.78 24.27 1.14
N MET A 69 -5.02 23.91 1.53
CA MET A 69 -6.11 24.85 1.83
C MET A 69 -6.64 24.84 3.27
N THR A 70 -6.02 24.11 4.21
CA THR A 70 -6.33 24.23 5.64
C THR A 70 -5.08 24.61 6.42
N ALA A 71 -4.50 25.77 6.10
CA ALA A 71 -3.70 26.49 7.07
C ALA A 71 -4.69 27.25 7.96
N GLU A 72 -4.82 26.80 9.21
CA GLU A 72 -5.69 27.37 10.23
C GLU A 72 -5.36 28.87 10.45
N ALA A 73 -6.42 29.66 10.57
CA ALA A 73 -6.42 31.09 10.86
C ALA A 73 -6.45 31.37 12.37
#